data_AF-U7QQG3-F1
#
_entry.id   AF-U7QQG3-F1
#
_cell.length_a   1.000
_cell.length_b   1.000
_cell.length_c   1.000
_cell.angle_alpha   90.00
_cell.angle_beta   90.00
_cell.angle_gamma   90.00
#
_symmetry.space_group_name_H-M   'P 1'
#
loop_
_entity.id
_entity.type
_entity.pdbx_description
1 polymer ?
#
loop_
_entity_poly.entity_id
_entity_poly.type
_entity_poly.pdbx_seq_one_letter_code
_entity_poly.pdbx_strand_id
1 'polypeptide(L)' 'MLRRWVEQLEQERGGVTLKAKALTPEQQRIQELEARVNRLEREKAILKKATALLMSDELERTR' A
#
# COMPACT_ATOMS: atom_id res chain seq x y z
N MET A 1 21.59 -13.78 -1.70
CA MET A 1 20.75 -12.69 -1.16
C MET A 1 20.53 -12.81 0.35
N LEU A 2 20.31 -14.02 0.89
CA LEU A 2 20.14 -14.26 2.34
C LEU A 2 21.29 -13.75 3.23
N ARG A 3 22.55 -13.84 2.76
CA ARG A 3 23.73 -13.45 3.54
C ARG A 3 23.68 -12.00 4.06
N ARG A 4 23.20 -11.06 3.23
CA ARG A 4 23.08 -9.65 3.62
C ARG A 4 22.02 -9.42 4.70
N TRP A 5 20.93 -10.19 4.67
CA TRP A 5 19.88 -10.13 5.69
C TRP A 5 20.33 -10.75 7.02
N VAL A 6 21.08 -11.85 6.96
CA VAL A 6 21.66 -12.48 8.15
C VAL A 6 22.68 -11.55 8.81
N GLU A 7 23.56 -10.94 8.02
CA GLU A 7 24.57 -9.99 8.50
C GLU A 7 23.93 -8.73 9.12
N GLN A 8 22.83 -8.25 8.55
CA GLN A 8 22.06 -7.14 9.11
C GLN A 8 21.39 -7.50 10.45
N LEU A 9 20.80 -8.70 10.55
CA LEU A 9 20.21 -9.19 11.80
C LEU A 9 21.24 -9.40 12.93
N GLU A 10 22.44 -9.87 12.58
CA GLU A 10 23.54 -10.04 13.54
C GLU A 10 24.03 -8.69 14.08
N GLN A 11 24.12 -7.67 13.23
CA GLN A 11 24.50 -6.30 13.63
C GLN A 11 23.45 -5.65 14.55
N GLU A 12 22.15 -5.83 14.25
CA GLU A 12 21.06 -5.32 15.09
C GLU A 12 21.03 -5.99 16.48
N ARG A 13 21.31 -7.30 16.57
CA ARG A 13 21.41 -8.03 17.84
C ARG A 13 22.64 -7.67 18.67
N GLY A 14 23.71 -7.20 18.03
CA GLY A 14 24.95 -6.75 18.67
C GLY A 14 24.87 -5.37 19.33
N GLY A 15 23.69 -4.73 19.33
CA GLY A 15 23.50 -3.39 19.93
C GLY A 15 24.04 -2.24 19.08
N VAL A 16 24.50 -2.52 17.85
CA VAL A 16 24.81 -1.49 16.86
C VAL A 16 23.48 -0.95 16.36
N THR A 17 22.98 0.06 17.07
CA THR A 17 21.79 0.80 16.63
C THR A 17 22.20 1.56 15.37
N LEU A 18 21.81 1.04 14.20
CA LEU A 18 21.87 1.81 12.95
C LEU A 18 21.22 3.16 13.22
N LYS A 19 22.03 4.24 13.18
CA LYS A 19 21.62 5.63 13.39
C LYS A 19 20.20 5.81 12.87
N ALA A 20 19.28 6.06 13.80
CA ALA A 20 17.86 6.02 13.55
C ALA A 20 17.47 6.66 12.21
N LYS A 21 16.66 5.93 11.43
CA LYS A 21 15.61 6.50 10.57
C LYS A 21 16.05 7.29 9.32
N ALA A 22 17.04 6.81 8.57
CA ALA A 22 17.00 7.04 7.12
C ALA A 22 16.03 6.00 6.53
N LEU A 23 14.86 6.45 6.04
CA LEU A 23 13.90 5.57 5.38
C LEU A 23 14.65 4.77 4.30
N THR A 24 14.79 3.45 4.49
CA THR A 24 15.56 2.65 3.53
C THR A 24 14.89 2.76 2.16
N PRO A 25 15.63 2.66 1.03
CA PRO A 25 15.01 2.73 -0.29
C PRO A 25 13.85 1.72 -0.48
N GLU A 26 13.94 0.58 0.21
CA GLU A 26 12.87 -0.41 0.28
C GLU A 26 11.64 0.12 1.05
N GLN A 27 11.82 0.76 2.21
CA GLN A 27 10.72 1.37 2.96
C GLN A 27 10.07 2.55 2.22
N GLN A 28 10.85 3.35 1.48
CA GLN A 28 10.33 4.38 0.57
C GLN A 28 9.42 3.75 -0.49
N ARG A 29 9.90 2.65 -1.09
CA ARG A 29 9.15 1.94 -2.10
C ARG A 29 7.86 1.32 -1.53
N ILE A 30 7.90 0.77 -0.32
CA ILE A 30 6.72 0.23 0.36
C ILE A 30 5.69 1.34 0.59
N GLN A 31 6.09 2.51 1.11
CA GLN A 31 5.16 3.63 1.34
C GLN A 31 4.55 4.16 0.03
N GLU A 32 5.33 4.26 -1.03
CA GLU A 32 4.84 4.67 -2.36
C GLU A 32 3.79 3.68 -2.88
N LEU A 33 4.07 2.37 -2.74
CA LEU A 33 3.16 1.31 -3.17
C LEU A 33 1.89 1.30 -2.32
N GLU A 34 1.99 1.43 -1.01
CA GLU A 34 0.83 1.53 -0.10
C GLU A 34 -0.06 2.72 -0.45
N ALA A 35 0.53 3.89 -0.68
CA ALA A 35 -0.21 5.09 -1.09
C ALA A 35 -0.91 4.89 -2.44
N ARG A 36 -0.25 4.22 -3.39
CA ARG A 36 -0.83 3.91 -4.70
C ARG A 36 -1.97 2.90 -4.61
N VAL A 37 -1.81 1.83 -3.83
CA VAL A 37 -2.87 0.83 -3.58
C VAL A 37 -4.08 1.52 -2.97
N ASN A 38 -3.87 2.32 -1.93
CA ASN A 38 -4.95 3.01 -1.24
C ASN A 38 -5.72 3.99 -2.15
N ARG A 39 -5.03 4.69 -3.05
CA ARG A 39 -5.66 5.52 -4.09
C ARG A 39 -6.54 4.66 -5.02
N LEU A 40 -5.98 3.58 -5.56
CA LEU A 40 -6.68 2.69 -6.49
C LEU A 40 -7.91 2.04 -5.86
N GLU A 41 -7.82 1.65 -4.58
CA GLU A 41 -8.95 1.08 -3.84
C GLU A 41 -10.08 2.10 -3.68
N ARG A 42 -9.76 3.36 -3.38
CA ARG A 42 -10.76 4.44 -3.30
C ARG A 42 -11.43 4.69 -4.64
N GLU A 43 -10.66 4.81 -5.72
CA GLU A 43 -11.20 5.00 -7.07
C GLU A 43 -12.12 3.84 -7.49
N LYS A 44 -11.69 2.59 -7.24
CA LYS A 44 -12.50 1.40 -7.48
C LYS A 44 -13.80 1.42 -6.67
N ALA A 45 -13.76 1.86 -5.41
CA ALA A 45 -14.95 1.98 -4.58
C ALA A 45 -15.93 3.04 -5.10
N ILE A 46 -15.42 4.19 -5.56
CA ILE A 46 -16.23 5.24 -6.18
C ILE A 46 -16.91 4.72 -7.45
N LEU A 47 -16.15 4.08 -8.34
CA LEU A 47 -16.68 3.53 -9.59
C LEU A 47 -17.78 2.49 -9.33
N LYS A 48 -17.54 1.56 -8.41
CA LYS A 48 -18.56 0.56 -8.02
C LYS A 48 -19.86 1.21 -7.52
N LYS A 49 -19.75 2.25 -6.69
CA LYS A 49 -20.92 2.99 -6.20
C LYS A 49 -21.64 3.70 -7.34
N ALA A 50 -20.91 4.37 -8.24
CA ALA A 50 -21.50 5.05 -9.38
C ALA A 50 -22.23 4.06 -10.31
N THR A 51 -21.62 2.92 -10.62
CA THR A 51 -22.27 1.86 -11.41
C THR A 51 -23.54 1.35 -10.75
N ALA A 52 -23.52 1.09 -9.44
CA ALA A 52 -24.71 0.64 -8.71
C ALA A 52 -25.83 1.69 -8.72
N LEU A 53 -25.50 2.97 -8.60
CA LEU A 53 -26.47 4.07 -8.68
C LEU A 53 -27.08 4.17 -10.08
N LEU A 54 -26.27 4.12 -11.14
CA LEU A 54 -26.76 4.16 -12.52
C LEU A 54 -27.69 2.98 -12.84
N MET A 55 -27.33 1.77 -12.41
CA MET A 55 -28.20 0.59 -12.57
C MET A 55 -29.52 0.75 -11.81
N SER A 56 -29.50 1.39 -10.63
CA SER A 56 -30.72 1.63 -9.85
C SER A 56 -31.63 2.66 -10.53
N ASP A 57 -31.06 3.76 -11.04
CA ASP A 57 -31.79 4.79 -11.79
C ASP A 57 -32.43 4.23 -13.08
N GLU A 58 -31.71 3.36 -13.81
CA GLU A 58 -32.24 2.70 -15.01
C GLU A 58 -33.44 1.78 -14.68
N LEU A 59 -33.39 1.05 -13.56
CA LEU A 59 -34.50 0.23 -13.07
C LEU A 59 -35.70 1.06 -12.62
N GLU A 60 -35.48 2.23 -12.02
CA GLU A 60 -36.56 3.14 -11.63
C GLU A 60 -37.25 3.76 -12.86
N ARG A 61 -36.50 4.11 -13.90
CA ARG A 61 -37.05 4.67 -15.15
C ARG A 61 -37.85 3.69 -16.00
N THR A 62 -37.58 2.40 -15.86
CA THR A 62 -38.25 1.33 -16.63
C THR A 62 -39.48 0.75 -15.93
N ARG A 63 -39.78 1.21 -14.71
CA ARG A 63 -40.92 0.77 -13.89
C ARG A 63 -42.10 1.73 -14.01
#